data_AF-A0A7X1HUT7-F1
#
_entry.id   AF-A0A7X1HUT7-F1
#
_cell.length_a   1.000
_cell.length_b   1.000
_cell.length_c   1.000
_cell.angle_alpha   90.00
_cell.angle_beta   90.00
_cell.angle_gamma   90.00
#
_symmetry.space_group_name_H-M   'P 1'
#
loop_
_entity.id
_entity.type
_entity.pdbx_description
1 polymer ?
#
loop_
_entity_poly.entity_id
_entity_poly.type
_entity_poly.pdbx_seq_one_letter_code
_entity_poly.pdbx_strand_id
1 'polypeptide(L)'
;MAVKFGVPPEGEKIRSLVEERLKQAMAENGAKVTVEWRGEQKHLHVISMPVDMLYFNPDTHRIRAQRTLDPQRNRVLEQEPWSEPAQTYLHHLLRCRPSNPNQTDPDYLALQDELDDVGQREPGIISPDGILVDGNTRCAALRDLGIKDIRVGVLPSDTSRRDINNVELALQLRRDKRREYSYINRLIAIEDELADGRREEDVARDFNIKKTTLQQDRWVYQLINEAIDRSRAASGAVLRLVDFEDHQEKLRELHRDYTKLAKTDPDAAERLKESRLAMVVLNYAKTTVRLAEADFYTRYLEERLPSELRPATQESAAVDIPGLDGVVVPDATAAVKTARALTDALLQAKASAQAGDKLDAAAVTSADALIKSARKTFDAAVKMAGANAELHKRHVAVPARLTDAADHVNQCAAEFAEARAKRALDEDAFDDALLTLKASLARLAKQAGRTFSSPGDGVAWLLDATREG
;
A
#
# COMPACT_ATOMS: atom_id res chain seq x y z
N MET A 1 -16.20 12.52 -9.94
CA MET A 1 -17.53 12.33 -10.55
C MET A 1 -17.49 11.06 -11.38
N ALA A 2 -18.35 10.09 -11.09
CA ALA A 2 -18.43 8.87 -11.89
C ALA A 2 -18.83 9.20 -13.33
N VAL A 3 -17.99 8.84 -14.30
CA VAL A 3 -18.28 9.02 -15.73
C VAL A 3 -19.46 8.12 -16.08
N LYS A 4 -20.50 8.67 -16.70
CA LYS A 4 -21.71 7.91 -17.06
C LYS A 4 -21.47 7.21 -18.39
N PHE A 5 -21.02 5.97 -18.34
CA PHE A 5 -20.91 5.12 -19.52
C PHE A 5 -22.31 4.61 -19.92
N GLY A 6 -22.81 5.06 -21.09
CA GLY A 6 -24.12 4.69 -21.63
C GLY A 6 -24.24 3.22 -22.00
N VAL A 7 -25.18 2.87 -22.89
CA VAL A 7 -25.34 1.51 -23.41
C VAL A 7 -24.35 1.28 -24.58
N PRO A 8 -23.78 0.07 -24.75
CA PRO A 8 -22.95 -0.24 -25.90
C PRO A 8 -23.72 -0.11 -27.24
N PRO A 9 -23.03 0.23 -28.36
CA PRO A 9 -23.67 0.42 -29.67
C PRO A 9 -24.49 -0.77 -30.16
N GLU A 10 -24.00 -2.00 -29.96
CA GLU A 10 -24.74 -3.22 -30.33
C GLU A 10 -25.66 -3.75 -29.21
N GLY A 11 -25.90 -2.97 -28.16
CA GLY A 11 -26.60 -3.41 -26.95
C GLY A 11 -27.99 -4.01 -27.21
N GLU A 12 -28.79 -3.42 -28.09
CA GLU A 12 -30.13 -3.93 -28.43
C GLU A 12 -30.08 -5.29 -29.13
N LYS A 13 -29.17 -5.44 -30.10
CA LYS A 13 -28.95 -6.70 -30.83
C LYS A 13 -28.46 -7.79 -29.90
N ILE A 14 -27.53 -7.47 -28.99
CA ILE A 14 -27.04 -8.39 -27.98
C ILE A 14 -28.17 -8.80 -27.05
N ARG A 15 -29.00 -7.85 -26.61
CA ARG A 15 -30.14 -8.10 -25.72
C ARG A 15 -31.14 -9.07 -26.34
N SER A 16 -31.50 -8.90 -27.62
CA SER A 16 -32.38 -9.86 -28.30
C SER A 16 -31.80 -11.28 -28.33
N LEU A 17 -30.51 -11.42 -28.63
CA LEU A 17 -29.83 -12.73 -28.62
C LEU A 17 -29.78 -13.34 -27.21
N VAL A 18 -29.49 -12.52 -26.20
CA VAL A 18 -29.47 -12.92 -24.80
C VAL A 18 -30.85 -13.41 -24.35
N GLU A 19 -31.93 -12.70 -24.68
CA GLU A 19 -33.30 -13.09 -24.35
C GLU A 19 -33.70 -14.42 -25.00
N GLU A 20 -33.32 -14.64 -26.26
CA GLU A 20 -33.53 -15.90 -26.96
C GLU A 20 -32.81 -17.06 -26.28
N ARG A 21 -31.49 -16.92 -26.04
CA ARG A 21 -30.67 -17.96 -25.39
C ARG A 21 -31.09 -18.22 -23.95
N LEU A 22 -31.55 -17.19 -23.22
CA LEU A 22 -32.08 -17.34 -21.87
C LEU A 22 -33.38 -18.14 -21.84
N LYS A 23 -34.31 -17.89 -22.77
CA LYS A 23 -35.56 -18.67 -22.86
C LYS A 23 -35.26 -20.15 -23.09
N GLN A 24 -34.31 -20.45 -23.97
CA GLN A 24 -33.85 -21.82 -24.20
C GLN A 24 -33.22 -22.43 -22.94
N ALA A 25 -32.28 -21.74 -22.32
CA ALA A 25 -31.61 -22.22 -21.10
C ALA A 25 -32.57 -22.42 -19.92
N MET A 26 -33.65 -21.63 -19.84
CA MET A 26 -34.71 -21.81 -18.85
C MET A 26 -35.56 -23.04 -19.14
N ALA A 27 -35.96 -23.26 -20.41
CA ALA A 27 -36.76 -24.40 -20.83
C ALA A 27 -36.01 -25.73 -20.62
N GLU A 28 -34.70 -25.75 -20.85
CA GLU A 28 -33.83 -26.92 -20.69
C GLU A 28 -33.35 -27.12 -19.24
N ASN A 29 -33.73 -26.24 -18.30
CA ASN A 29 -33.19 -26.17 -16.95
C ASN A 29 -31.65 -26.23 -16.92
N GLY A 30 -31.03 -25.43 -17.79
CA GLY A 30 -29.58 -25.35 -17.98
C GLY A 30 -28.83 -24.89 -16.72
N ALA A 31 -27.50 -24.89 -16.83
CA ALA A 31 -26.60 -24.53 -15.74
C ALA A 31 -26.90 -23.13 -15.16
N LYS A 32 -26.65 -22.97 -13.85
CA LYS A 32 -26.90 -21.72 -13.12
C LYS A 32 -25.65 -21.28 -12.36
N VAL A 33 -25.49 -19.97 -12.18
CA VAL A 33 -24.47 -19.35 -11.31
C VAL A 33 -25.16 -18.48 -10.27
N THR A 34 -24.66 -18.48 -9.03
CA THR A 34 -25.26 -17.74 -7.93
C THR A 34 -24.50 -16.45 -7.66
N VAL A 35 -25.21 -15.33 -7.70
CA VAL A 35 -24.66 -14.00 -7.41
C VAL A 35 -25.40 -13.37 -6.25
N GLU A 36 -24.75 -12.43 -5.58
CA GLU A 36 -25.46 -11.51 -4.69
C GLU A 36 -26.08 -10.39 -5.54
N TRP A 37 -27.39 -10.23 -5.44
CA TRP A 37 -28.18 -9.28 -6.21
C TRP A 37 -29.07 -8.50 -5.26
N ARG A 38 -28.80 -7.19 -5.11
CA ARG A 38 -29.57 -6.27 -4.24
C ARG A 38 -29.80 -6.82 -2.81
N GLY A 39 -28.79 -7.49 -2.25
CA GLY A 39 -28.80 -8.06 -0.90
C GLY A 39 -29.32 -9.50 -0.79
N GLU A 40 -29.73 -10.13 -1.89
CA GLU A 40 -30.24 -11.51 -1.92
C GLU A 40 -29.40 -12.41 -2.81
N GLN A 41 -29.34 -13.71 -2.53
CA GLN A 41 -28.70 -14.68 -3.44
C GLN A 41 -29.63 -14.98 -4.61
N LYS A 42 -29.17 -14.73 -5.84
CA LYS A 42 -29.94 -14.95 -7.07
C LYS A 42 -29.23 -15.93 -7.99
N HIS A 43 -29.97 -16.92 -8.48
CA HIS A 43 -29.47 -17.88 -9.47
C HIS A 43 -29.72 -17.35 -10.88
N LEU A 44 -28.63 -17.11 -11.62
CA LEU A 44 -28.66 -16.66 -13.01
C LEU A 44 -28.47 -17.86 -13.93
N HIS A 45 -29.25 -17.95 -14.99
CA HIS A 45 -29.04 -18.96 -16.03
C HIS A 45 -27.77 -18.65 -16.82
N VAL A 46 -26.99 -19.69 -17.10
CA VAL A 46 -25.75 -19.61 -17.87
C VAL A 46 -26.06 -19.90 -19.33
N ILE A 47 -25.66 -18.98 -20.21
CA ILE A 47 -25.74 -19.11 -21.66
C ILE A 47 -24.33 -19.09 -22.26
N SER A 48 -24.17 -19.61 -23.48
CA SER A 48 -22.99 -19.35 -24.30
C SER A 48 -23.17 -18.00 -25.01
N MET A 49 -22.11 -17.22 -25.20
CA MET A 49 -22.10 -15.96 -25.95
C MET A 49 -20.81 -15.82 -26.77
N PRO A 50 -20.85 -15.29 -28.01
CA PRO A 50 -19.64 -15.02 -28.77
C PRO A 50 -18.79 -13.95 -28.08
N VAL A 51 -17.49 -14.21 -27.92
CA VAL A 51 -16.59 -13.29 -27.21
C VAL A 51 -16.51 -11.93 -27.88
N ASP A 52 -16.58 -11.85 -29.21
CA ASP A 52 -16.46 -10.61 -29.98
C ASP A 52 -17.69 -9.72 -29.90
N MET A 53 -18.84 -10.26 -29.47
CA MET A 53 -20.07 -9.47 -29.27
C MET A 53 -20.10 -8.76 -27.91
N LEU A 54 -19.25 -9.15 -26.96
CA LEU A 54 -19.29 -8.61 -25.60
C LEU A 54 -18.39 -7.36 -25.47
N TYR A 55 -18.73 -6.49 -24.53
CA TYR A 55 -17.93 -5.30 -24.21
C TYR A 55 -17.28 -5.44 -22.84
N PHE A 56 -15.99 -5.10 -22.74
CA PHE A 56 -15.32 -4.97 -21.45
C PHE A 56 -15.96 -3.83 -20.67
N ASN A 57 -16.13 -4.02 -19.35
CA ASN A 57 -16.65 -2.97 -18.48
C ASN A 57 -15.60 -1.84 -18.31
N PRO A 58 -15.86 -0.62 -18.81
CA PRO A 58 -14.96 0.53 -18.63
C PRO A 58 -14.76 0.90 -17.16
N ASP A 59 -15.74 0.54 -16.34
CA ASP A 59 -15.80 0.82 -14.91
C ASP A 59 -15.16 -0.26 -14.03
N THR A 60 -14.58 -1.31 -14.61
CA THR A 60 -14.06 -2.41 -13.80
C THR A 60 -12.99 -1.93 -12.81
N HIS A 61 -13.22 -2.22 -11.52
CA HIS A 61 -12.37 -1.76 -10.42
C HIS A 61 -10.93 -2.29 -10.53
N ARG A 62 -10.75 -3.37 -11.30
CA ARG A 62 -9.50 -4.11 -11.44
C ARG A 62 -8.40 -3.36 -12.20
N ILE A 63 -8.76 -2.38 -13.03
CA ILE A 63 -7.79 -1.62 -13.84
C ILE A 63 -7.86 -0.10 -13.60
N ARG A 64 -8.63 0.36 -12.60
CA ARG A 64 -8.90 1.79 -12.39
C ARG A 64 -7.62 2.61 -12.23
N ALA A 65 -6.69 2.13 -11.42
CA ALA A 65 -5.40 2.76 -11.23
C ALA A 65 -4.59 2.80 -12.54
N GLN A 66 -4.58 1.68 -13.27
CA GLN A 66 -3.79 1.50 -14.50
C GLN A 66 -4.31 2.36 -15.65
N ARG A 67 -5.60 2.71 -15.68
CA ARG A 67 -6.13 3.63 -16.69
C ARG A 67 -5.36 4.95 -16.74
N THR A 68 -4.86 5.45 -15.61
CA THR A 68 -4.16 6.75 -15.51
C THR A 68 -2.77 6.81 -16.15
N LEU A 69 -2.22 5.67 -16.60
CA LEU A 69 -0.88 5.61 -17.20
C LEU A 69 -0.76 6.39 -18.50
N ASP A 70 -1.79 6.25 -19.33
CA ASP A 70 -1.94 6.93 -20.61
C ASP A 70 -3.17 7.86 -20.52
N PRO A 71 -2.98 9.13 -20.10
CA PRO A 71 -4.07 10.09 -20.00
C PRO A 71 -4.78 10.34 -21.32
N GLN A 72 -4.11 10.17 -22.47
CA GLN A 72 -4.72 10.37 -23.78
C GLN A 72 -5.68 9.22 -24.10
N ARG A 73 -5.23 7.97 -23.95
CA ARG A 73 -6.10 6.80 -24.12
C ARG A 73 -7.21 6.74 -23.07
N ASN A 74 -6.92 7.14 -21.83
CA ASN A 74 -7.96 7.24 -20.80
C ASN A 74 -9.00 8.30 -21.14
N ARG A 75 -8.61 9.44 -21.73
CA ARG A 75 -9.59 10.45 -22.20
C ARG A 75 -10.51 9.89 -23.27
N VAL A 76 -9.99 9.09 -24.20
CA VAL A 76 -10.81 8.38 -25.20
C VAL A 76 -11.76 7.40 -24.50
N LEU A 77 -11.28 6.63 -23.53
CA LEU A 77 -12.12 5.73 -22.73
C LEU A 77 -13.23 6.47 -21.96
N GLU A 78 -12.96 7.69 -21.47
CA GLU A 78 -13.94 8.52 -20.76
C GLU A 78 -15.00 9.13 -21.69
N GLN A 79 -14.62 9.52 -22.90
CA GLN A 79 -15.52 10.17 -23.87
C GLN A 79 -16.30 9.15 -24.71
N GLU A 80 -15.63 8.08 -25.13
CA GLU A 80 -16.11 7.08 -26.07
C GLU A 80 -15.80 5.66 -25.57
N PRO A 81 -16.38 5.23 -24.44
CA PRO A 81 -16.03 3.97 -23.75
C PRO A 81 -16.20 2.69 -24.56
N TRP A 82 -17.13 2.72 -25.51
CA TRP A 82 -17.54 1.57 -26.31
C TRP A 82 -16.89 1.56 -27.69
N SER A 83 -16.03 2.55 -27.98
CA SER A 83 -15.27 2.61 -29.22
C SER A 83 -14.21 1.50 -29.27
N GLU A 84 -13.82 1.10 -30.47
CA GLU A 84 -12.74 0.12 -30.68
C GLU A 84 -11.42 0.55 -30.00
N PRO A 85 -10.96 1.83 -30.09
CA PRO A 85 -9.77 2.27 -29.35
C PRO A 85 -9.89 2.11 -27.83
N ALA A 86 -11.06 2.43 -27.25
CA ALA A 86 -11.30 2.27 -25.82
C ALA A 86 -11.28 0.81 -25.40
N GLN A 87 -11.97 -0.06 -26.13
CA GLN A 87 -12.01 -1.50 -25.85
C GLN A 87 -10.64 -2.17 -26.04
N THR A 88 -9.85 -1.73 -27.03
CA THR A 88 -8.47 -2.17 -27.23
C THR A 88 -7.57 -1.75 -26.08
N TYR A 89 -7.76 -0.53 -25.54
CA TYR A 89 -7.01 -0.08 -24.38
C TYR A 89 -7.36 -0.89 -23.12
N LEU A 90 -8.66 -1.14 -22.86
CA LEU A 90 -9.10 -2.00 -21.77
C LEU A 90 -8.51 -3.42 -21.91
N HIS A 91 -8.55 -3.98 -23.11
CA HIS A 91 -7.95 -5.28 -23.41
C HIS A 91 -6.47 -5.32 -23.05
N HIS A 92 -5.70 -4.33 -23.47
CA HIS A 92 -4.29 -4.20 -23.11
C HIS A 92 -4.08 -4.16 -21.59
N LEU A 93 -4.83 -3.31 -20.87
CA LEU A 93 -4.70 -3.18 -19.41
C LEU A 93 -5.03 -4.47 -18.67
N LEU A 94 -6.01 -5.26 -19.14
CA LEU A 94 -6.41 -6.53 -18.52
C LEU A 94 -5.32 -7.61 -18.61
N ARG A 95 -4.38 -7.48 -19.56
CA ARG A 95 -3.27 -8.42 -19.80
C ARG A 95 -2.00 -8.09 -19.02
N CYS A 96 -1.90 -6.85 -18.54
CA CYS A 96 -0.65 -6.33 -18.00
C CYS A 96 -0.62 -6.38 -16.47
N ARG A 97 0.59 -6.32 -15.91
CA ARG A 97 0.77 -6.27 -14.45
C ARG A 97 0.24 -4.95 -13.89
N PRO A 98 -0.55 -4.96 -12.80
CA PRO A 98 -1.03 -3.76 -12.13
C PRO A 98 0.07 -2.78 -11.72
N SER A 99 1.23 -3.30 -11.29
CA SER A 99 2.41 -2.52 -10.87
C SER A 99 3.33 -2.12 -12.02
N ASN A 100 3.31 -2.85 -13.14
CA ASN A 100 4.07 -2.50 -14.33
C ASN A 100 3.33 -2.87 -15.62
N PRO A 101 2.54 -1.93 -16.16
CA PRO A 101 1.64 -2.20 -17.28
C PRO A 101 2.33 -2.37 -18.63
N ASN A 102 3.66 -2.22 -18.68
CA ASN A 102 4.48 -2.57 -19.85
C ASN A 102 4.88 -4.05 -19.86
N GLN A 103 4.55 -4.80 -18.81
CA GLN A 103 4.83 -6.23 -18.70
C GLN A 103 3.53 -7.01 -18.68
N THR A 104 3.50 -8.12 -19.43
CA THR A 104 2.42 -9.09 -19.33
C THR A 104 2.40 -9.70 -17.93
N ASP A 105 1.18 -9.89 -17.44
CA ASP A 105 0.93 -10.46 -16.13
C ASP A 105 1.11 -11.99 -16.13
N PRO A 106 1.94 -12.57 -15.26
CA PRO A 106 2.10 -14.02 -15.16
C PRO A 106 0.78 -14.73 -14.84
N ASP A 107 -0.08 -14.12 -14.02
CA ASP A 107 -1.39 -14.68 -13.70
C ASP A 107 -2.30 -14.70 -14.94
N TYR A 108 -2.12 -13.75 -15.86
CA TYR A 108 -2.82 -13.75 -17.14
C TYR A 108 -2.33 -14.87 -18.04
N LEU A 109 -1.03 -15.09 -18.13
CA LEU A 109 -0.45 -16.21 -18.89
C LEU A 109 -0.91 -17.57 -18.33
N ALA A 110 -0.85 -17.75 -17.01
CA ALA A 110 -1.34 -18.95 -16.35
C ALA A 110 -2.84 -19.19 -16.59
N LEU A 111 -3.64 -18.11 -16.66
CA LEU A 111 -5.05 -18.20 -17.03
C LEU A 111 -5.24 -18.62 -18.49
N GLN A 112 -4.40 -18.13 -19.42
CA GLN A 112 -4.45 -18.57 -20.82
C GLN A 112 -4.14 -20.05 -20.94
N ASP A 113 -3.06 -20.51 -20.29
CA ASP A 113 -2.67 -21.92 -20.29
C ASP A 113 -3.78 -22.81 -19.71
N GLU A 114 -4.40 -22.41 -18.58
CA GLU A 114 -5.53 -23.14 -18.01
C GLU A 114 -6.73 -23.20 -18.99
N LEU A 115 -7.08 -22.08 -19.62
CA LEU A 115 -8.22 -22.04 -20.55
C LEU A 115 -7.98 -22.89 -21.80
N ASP A 116 -6.75 -22.97 -22.29
CA ASP A 116 -6.39 -23.81 -23.44
C ASP A 116 -6.43 -25.31 -23.06
N ASP A 117 -5.92 -25.67 -21.89
CA ASP A 117 -5.82 -27.06 -21.42
C ASP A 117 -7.17 -27.67 -21.02
N VAL A 118 -7.96 -26.96 -20.22
CA VAL A 118 -9.17 -27.52 -19.58
C VAL A 118 -10.45 -26.76 -19.90
N GLY A 119 -10.35 -25.66 -20.65
CA GLY A 119 -11.48 -24.82 -20.98
C GLY A 119 -12.04 -24.03 -19.79
N GLN A 120 -13.18 -23.36 -20.02
CA GLN A 120 -13.81 -22.53 -19.00
C GLN A 120 -14.55 -23.36 -17.93
N ARG A 121 -14.00 -23.35 -16.71
CA ARG A 121 -14.62 -23.95 -15.51
C ARG A 121 -15.73 -23.10 -14.92
N GLU A 122 -15.45 -21.82 -14.66
CA GLU A 122 -16.39 -20.88 -14.06
C GLU A 122 -17.02 -19.95 -15.10
N PRO A 123 -18.36 -19.83 -15.16
CA PRO A 123 -19.01 -18.86 -16.04
C PRO A 123 -18.64 -17.42 -15.64
N GLY A 124 -18.50 -16.54 -16.63
CA GLY A 124 -18.49 -15.09 -16.42
C GLY A 124 -19.89 -14.56 -16.11
N ILE A 125 -20.04 -13.26 -15.95
CA ILE A 125 -21.35 -12.62 -15.77
C ILE A 125 -21.44 -11.40 -16.68
N ILE A 126 -22.58 -11.27 -17.36
CA ILE A 126 -22.87 -10.14 -18.26
C ILE A 126 -24.16 -9.41 -17.87
N SER A 127 -24.23 -8.13 -18.21
CA SER A 127 -25.51 -7.44 -18.30
C SER A 127 -26.31 -7.94 -19.51
N PRO A 128 -27.64 -7.66 -19.58
CA PRO A 128 -28.44 -7.93 -20.78
C PRO A 128 -27.89 -7.29 -22.06
N ASP A 129 -27.14 -6.20 -21.93
CA ASP A 129 -26.58 -5.43 -23.04
C ASP A 129 -25.18 -5.91 -23.45
N GLY A 130 -24.70 -7.03 -22.91
CA GLY A 130 -23.41 -7.61 -23.24
C GLY A 130 -22.21 -6.98 -22.54
N ILE A 131 -22.41 -6.22 -21.46
CA ILE A 131 -21.32 -5.67 -20.66
C ILE A 131 -20.81 -6.74 -19.70
N LEU A 132 -19.50 -7.03 -19.73
CA LEU A 132 -18.84 -7.98 -18.83
C LEU A 132 -18.75 -7.45 -17.40
N VAL A 133 -19.59 -7.95 -16.51
CA VAL A 133 -19.57 -7.64 -15.07
C VAL A 133 -18.49 -8.45 -14.36
N ASP A 134 -18.36 -9.72 -14.72
CA ASP A 134 -17.31 -10.61 -14.24
C ASP A 134 -16.74 -11.44 -15.40
N GLY A 135 -15.43 -11.70 -15.35
CA GLY A 135 -14.73 -12.39 -16.42
C GLY A 135 -14.18 -11.49 -17.53
N ASN A 136 -13.95 -10.19 -17.27
CA ASN A 136 -13.27 -9.28 -18.21
C ASN A 136 -11.92 -9.87 -18.69
N THR A 137 -11.04 -10.21 -17.76
CA THR A 137 -9.72 -10.82 -18.05
C THR A 137 -9.86 -12.18 -18.74
N ARG A 138 -10.88 -12.97 -18.39
CA ARG A 138 -11.15 -14.27 -19.01
C ARG A 138 -11.61 -14.13 -20.46
N CYS A 139 -12.50 -13.19 -20.74
CA CYS A 139 -12.92 -12.89 -22.10
C CYS A 139 -11.73 -12.40 -22.95
N ALA A 140 -10.85 -11.55 -22.38
CA ALA A 140 -9.61 -11.15 -23.04
C ALA A 140 -8.72 -12.37 -23.38
N ALA A 141 -8.51 -13.29 -22.44
CA ALA A 141 -7.75 -14.52 -22.66
C ALA A 141 -8.38 -15.43 -23.75
N LEU A 142 -9.70 -15.61 -23.72
CA LEU A 142 -10.41 -16.40 -24.74
C LEU A 142 -10.30 -15.78 -26.14
N ARG A 143 -10.38 -14.45 -26.25
CA ARG A 143 -10.14 -13.73 -27.52
C ARG A 143 -8.73 -13.96 -28.04
N ASP A 144 -7.72 -13.82 -27.17
CA ASP A 144 -6.32 -14.02 -27.54
C ASP A 144 -6.03 -15.48 -27.96
N LEU A 145 -6.75 -16.46 -27.40
CA LEU A 145 -6.67 -17.88 -27.79
C LEU A 145 -7.49 -18.21 -29.05
N GLY A 146 -8.28 -17.27 -29.57
CA GLY A 146 -9.19 -17.51 -30.71
C GLY A 146 -10.40 -18.40 -30.39
N ILE A 147 -10.72 -18.57 -29.11
CA ILE A 147 -11.90 -19.31 -28.65
C ILE A 147 -13.14 -18.42 -28.82
N LYS A 148 -14.07 -18.87 -29.67
CA LYS A 148 -15.19 -18.03 -30.15
C LYS A 148 -16.24 -17.71 -29.09
N ASP A 149 -16.45 -18.61 -28.13
CA ASP A 149 -17.58 -18.53 -27.21
C ASP A 149 -17.12 -18.52 -25.74
N ILE A 150 -17.86 -17.79 -24.91
CA ILE A 150 -17.72 -17.74 -23.46
C ILE A 150 -19.05 -18.10 -22.78
N ARG A 151 -18.98 -18.90 -21.71
CA ARG A 151 -20.12 -19.21 -20.84
C ARG A 151 -20.32 -18.09 -19.84
N VAL A 152 -21.52 -17.53 -19.78
CA VAL A 152 -21.84 -16.37 -18.93
C VAL A 152 -23.22 -16.49 -18.29
N GLY A 153 -23.32 -16.14 -17.01
CA GLY A 153 -24.60 -15.86 -16.36
C GLY A 153 -25.11 -14.48 -16.75
N VAL A 154 -26.42 -14.33 -16.96
CA VAL A 154 -26.99 -13.05 -17.37
C VAL A 154 -27.72 -12.40 -16.20
N LEU A 155 -27.41 -11.14 -15.94
CA LEU A 155 -28.14 -10.34 -14.97
C LEU A 155 -29.57 -10.02 -15.43
N PRO A 156 -30.48 -9.67 -14.51
CA PRO A 156 -31.86 -9.30 -14.82
C PRO A 156 -31.99 -8.17 -15.86
N SER A 157 -33.11 -8.10 -16.58
CA SER A 157 -33.37 -7.07 -17.59
C SER A 157 -33.43 -5.64 -17.02
N ASP A 158 -33.76 -5.49 -15.73
CA ASP A 158 -33.81 -4.21 -15.01
C ASP A 158 -32.45 -3.82 -14.39
N THR A 159 -31.35 -4.40 -14.86
CA THR A 159 -30.00 -4.12 -14.36
C THR A 159 -29.62 -2.66 -14.57
N SER A 160 -29.34 -1.95 -13.47
CA SER A 160 -28.75 -0.62 -13.50
C SER A 160 -27.23 -0.67 -13.48
N ARG A 161 -26.56 0.45 -13.77
CA ARG A 161 -25.10 0.58 -13.62
C ARG A 161 -24.64 0.30 -12.20
N ARG A 162 -25.39 0.78 -11.21
CA ARG A 162 -25.10 0.53 -9.80
C ARG A 162 -25.16 -0.97 -9.50
N ASP A 163 -26.14 -1.67 -10.07
CA ASP A 163 -26.22 -3.13 -9.91
C ASP A 163 -25.00 -3.83 -10.54
N ILE A 164 -24.51 -3.39 -11.70
CA ILE A 164 -23.28 -3.92 -12.32
C ILE A 164 -22.10 -3.77 -11.36
N ASN A 165 -21.87 -2.57 -10.82
CA ASN A 165 -20.75 -2.29 -9.93
C ASN A 165 -20.85 -3.10 -8.62
N ASN A 166 -22.04 -3.17 -8.02
CA ASN A 166 -22.28 -3.93 -6.80
C ASN A 166 -22.01 -5.42 -6.99
N VAL A 167 -22.50 -6.00 -8.11
CA VAL A 167 -22.28 -7.42 -8.43
C VAL A 167 -20.80 -7.68 -8.68
N GLU A 168 -20.14 -6.83 -9.48
CA GLU A 168 -18.70 -6.94 -9.74
C GLU A 168 -17.92 -6.94 -8.41
N LEU A 169 -18.18 -5.98 -7.53
CA LEU A 169 -17.49 -5.86 -6.26
C LEU A 169 -17.76 -7.07 -5.36
N ALA A 170 -19.02 -7.45 -5.16
CA ALA A 170 -19.41 -8.59 -4.34
C ALA A 170 -18.73 -9.89 -4.80
N LEU A 171 -18.63 -10.10 -6.11
CA LEU A 171 -17.95 -11.26 -6.68
C LEU A 171 -16.43 -11.25 -6.49
N GLN A 172 -15.80 -10.08 -6.54
CA GLN A 172 -14.36 -9.95 -6.34
C GLN A 172 -13.95 -10.08 -4.87
N LEU A 173 -14.85 -9.78 -3.94
CA LEU A 173 -14.61 -9.93 -2.50
C LEU A 173 -14.83 -11.37 -1.98
N ARG A 174 -15.41 -12.26 -2.79
CA ARG A 174 -15.52 -13.68 -2.44
C ARG A 174 -14.12 -14.31 -2.36
N ARG A 175 -13.89 -15.10 -1.30
CA ARG A 175 -12.61 -15.75 -1.01
C ARG A 175 -12.20 -16.85 -2.01
N ASP A 176 -13.14 -17.36 -2.80
CA ASP A 176 -12.85 -18.46 -3.72
C ASP A 176 -12.10 -17.98 -4.97
N LYS A 177 -10.80 -18.29 -4.98
CA LYS A 177 -9.90 -18.44 -6.13
C LYS A 177 -10.00 -17.39 -7.24
N ARG A 178 -10.05 -16.11 -6.88
CA ARG A 178 -9.92 -15.00 -7.83
C ARG A 178 -8.68 -14.18 -7.48
N ARG A 179 -7.94 -13.75 -8.50
CA ARG A 179 -6.73 -12.95 -8.32
C ARG A 179 -7.05 -11.65 -7.56
N GLU A 180 -6.30 -11.40 -6.50
CA GLU A 180 -6.54 -10.31 -5.53
C GLU A 180 -6.51 -8.93 -6.20
N TYR A 181 -7.23 -7.97 -5.61
CA TYR A 181 -7.09 -6.56 -5.97
C TYR A 181 -5.66 -6.09 -5.74
N SER A 182 -5.13 -5.33 -6.69
CA SER A 182 -3.95 -4.50 -6.42
C SER A 182 -4.28 -3.53 -5.28
N TYR A 183 -3.29 -3.15 -4.49
CA TYR A 183 -3.47 -2.30 -3.32
C TYR A 183 -4.19 -1.01 -3.68
N ILE A 184 -3.74 -0.33 -4.73
CA ILE A 184 -4.32 0.94 -5.16
C ILE A 184 -5.75 0.77 -5.67
N ASN A 185 -6.02 -0.28 -6.44
CA ASN A 185 -7.38 -0.57 -6.89
C ASN A 185 -8.32 -0.89 -5.73
N ARG A 186 -7.82 -1.55 -4.66
CA ARG A 186 -8.58 -1.72 -3.41
C ARG A 186 -8.91 -0.38 -2.75
N LEU A 187 -7.95 0.55 -2.69
CA LEU A 187 -8.20 1.90 -2.12
C LEU A 187 -9.28 2.66 -2.90
N ILE A 188 -9.20 2.62 -4.24
CA ILE A 188 -10.19 3.25 -5.12
C ILE A 188 -11.58 2.64 -4.87
N ALA A 189 -11.69 1.30 -4.86
CA ALA A 189 -12.96 0.62 -4.62
C ALA A 189 -13.57 0.97 -3.25
N ILE A 190 -12.75 1.09 -2.19
CA ILE A 190 -13.23 1.53 -0.87
C ILE A 190 -13.82 2.94 -0.93
N GLU A 191 -13.14 3.90 -1.58
CA GLU A 191 -13.63 5.28 -1.67
C GLU A 191 -14.86 5.41 -2.58
N ASP A 192 -14.94 4.64 -3.66
CA ASP A 192 -16.11 4.60 -4.55
C ASP A 192 -17.36 4.11 -3.78
N GLU A 193 -17.24 3.02 -3.00
CA GLU A 193 -18.36 2.52 -2.18
C GLU A 193 -18.81 3.52 -1.10
N LEU A 194 -17.87 4.26 -0.51
CA LEU A 194 -18.19 5.31 0.46
C LEU A 194 -18.84 6.53 -0.20
N ALA A 195 -18.38 6.90 -1.40
CA ALA A 195 -18.97 7.98 -2.20
C ALA A 195 -20.42 7.65 -2.62
N ASP A 196 -20.72 6.37 -2.84
CA ASP A 196 -22.08 5.85 -3.08
C ASP A 196 -22.99 5.83 -1.84
N GLY A 197 -22.50 6.35 -0.72
CA GLY A 197 -23.26 6.55 0.52
C GLY A 197 -23.31 5.33 1.44
N ARG A 198 -22.46 4.30 1.21
CA ARG A 198 -22.40 3.16 2.12
C ARG A 198 -21.70 3.51 3.43
N ARG A 199 -22.04 2.79 4.49
CA ARG A 199 -21.42 2.97 5.81
C ARG A 199 -20.05 2.30 5.88
N GLU A 200 -19.12 2.92 6.61
CA GLU A 200 -17.77 2.37 6.81
C GLU A 200 -17.79 0.95 7.38
N GLU A 201 -18.74 0.63 8.27
CA GLU A 201 -18.86 -0.70 8.87
C GLU A 201 -19.19 -1.78 7.85
N ASP A 202 -20.04 -1.46 6.88
CA ASP A 202 -20.47 -2.41 5.86
C ASP A 202 -19.36 -2.60 4.81
N VAL A 203 -18.70 -1.51 4.39
CA VAL A 203 -17.50 -1.58 3.53
C VAL A 203 -16.38 -2.38 4.20
N ALA A 204 -16.07 -2.12 5.48
CA ALA A 204 -15.05 -2.87 6.18
C ALA A 204 -15.37 -4.38 6.24
N ARG A 205 -16.64 -4.73 6.45
CA ARG A 205 -17.10 -6.13 6.49
C ARG A 205 -16.90 -6.83 5.15
N ASP A 206 -17.31 -6.20 4.06
CA ASP A 206 -17.23 -6.80 2.72
C ASP A 206 -15.78 -7.02 2.29
N PHE A 207 -14.90 -6.05 2.58
CA PHE A 207 -13.46 -6.17 2.32
C PHE A 207 -12.73 -7.05 3.36
N ASN A 208 -13.45 -7.63 4.32
CA ASN A 208 -12.91 -8.47 5.40
C ASN A 208 -11.76 -7.79 6.17
N ILE A 209 -11.93 -6.50 6.50
CA ILE A 209 -10.99 -5.69 7.28
C ILE A 209 -11.68 -5.04 8.48
N LYS A 210 -10.90 -4.52 9.42
CA LYS A 210 -11.43 -3.75 10.55
C LYS A 210 -11.76 -2.33 10.08
N LYS A 211 -12.77 -1.69 10.69
CA LYS A 211 -13.08 -0.26 10.47
C LYS A 211 -11.85 0.64 10.64
N THR A 212 -10.99 0.35 11.62
CA THR A 212 -9.74 1.09 11.83
C THR A 212 -8.73 0.91 10.70
N THR A 213 -8.67 -0.28 10.07
CA THR A 213 -7.85 -0.53 8.88
C THR A 213 -8.42 0.21 7.67
N LEU A 214 -9.74 0.23 7.51
CA LEU A 214 -10.40 1.03 6.48
C LEU A 214 -10.03 2.50 6.62
N GLN A 215 -10.21 3.11 7.80
CA GLN A 215 -9.87 4.52 8.04
C GLN A 215 -8.38 4.82 7.79
N GLN A 216 -7.50 3.91 8.16
CA GLN A 216 -6.08 3.99 7.81
C GLN A 216 -5.85 3.98 6.29
N ASP A 217 -6.51 3.09 5.57
CA ASP A 217 -6.41 3.00 4.10
C ASP A 217 -6.95 4.27 3.42
N ARG A 218 -8.05 4.86 3.95
CA ARG A 218 -8.57 6.16 3.48
C ARG A 218 -7.55 7.28 3.65
N TRP A 219 -6.92 7.38 4.82
CA TRP A 219 -5.87 8.36 5.07
C TRP A 219 -4.68 8.18 4.13
N VAL A 220 -4.26 6.93 3.88
CA VAL A 220 -3.18 6.64 2.92
C VAL A 220 -3.58 7.06 1.51
N TYR A 221 -4.81 6.77 1.08
CA TYR A 221 -5.29 7.18 -0.24
C TYR A 221 -5.29 8.71 -0.39
N GLN A 222 -5.71 9.45 0.64
CA GLN A 222 -5.63 10.91 0.66
C GLN A 222 -4.18 11.40 0.55
N LEU A 223 -3.25 10.82 1.31
CA LEU A 223 -1.83 11.14 1.22
C LEU A 223 -1.25 10.89 -0.18
N ILE A 224 -1.62 9.77 -0.82
CA ILE A 224 -1.18 9.46 -2.18
C ILE A 224 -1.70 10.51 -3.17
N ASN A 225 -2.98 10.89 -3.10
CA ASN A 225 -3.53 11.92 -3.99
C ASN A 225 -2.87 13.29 -3.74
N GLU A 226 -2.63 13.67 -2.49
CA GLU A 226 -1.90 14.89 -2.15
C GLU A 226 -0.48 14.87 -2.75
N ALA A 227 0.22 13.74 -2.62
CA ALA A 227 1.56 13.56 -3.20
C ALA A 227 1.55 13.64 -4.73
N ILE A 228 0.53 13.07 -5.39
CA ILE A 228 0.33 13.16 -6.84
C ILE A 228 0.11 14.62 -7.25
N ASP A 229 -0.77 15.36 -6.57
CA ASP A 229 -1.02 16.76 -6.87
C ASP A 229 0.24 17.62 -6.71
N ARG A 230 0.99 17.40 -5.62
CA ARG A 230 2.27 18.07 -5.32
C ARG A 230 3.39 17.69 -6.30
N SER A 231 3.31 16.52 -6.92
CA SER A 231 4.30 16.06 -7.90
C SER A 231 4.21 16.71 -9.27
N ARG A 232 3.19 17.53 -9.52
CA ARG A 232 3.01 18.22 -10.80
C ARG A 232 4.18 19.16 -11.08
N ALA A 233 5.05 18.75 -11.99
CA ALA A 233 6.18 19.56 -12.43
C ALA A 233 5.72 20.64 -13.42
N ALA A 234 6.50 21.71 -13.56
CA ALA A 234 6.24 22.77 -14.55
C ALA A 234 6.15 22.25 -15.99
N SER A 235 6.79 21.12 -16.27
CA SER A 235 6.76 20.42 -17.54
C SER A 235 5.44 19.65 -17.81
N GLY A 236 4.53 19.59 -16.85
CA GLY A 236 3.28 18.83 -16.92
C GLY A 236 3.41 17.36 -16.51
N ALA A 237 4.64 16.87 -16.22
CA ALA A 237 4.85 15.55 -15.65
C ALA A 237 4.23 15.44 -14.26
N VAL A 238 3.64 14.29 -13.96
CA VAL A 238 2.94 14.03 -12.69
C VAL A 238 3.08 12.54 -12.34
N LEU A 239 3.22 12.23 -11.05
CA LEU A 239 3.11 10.86 -10.55
C LEU A 239 1.68 10.35 -10.72
N ARG A 240 1.54 9.03 -10.71
CA ARG A 240 0.28 8.32 -10.88
C ARG A 240 0.05 7.43 -9.69
N LEU A 241 -1.20 6.99 -9.54
CA LEU A 241 -1.59 6.08 -8.45
C LEU A 241 -0.77 4.78 -8.45
N VAL A 242 -0.46 4.23 -9.64
CA VAL A 242 0.36 3.02 -9.78
C VAL A 242 1.79 3.18 -9.27
N ASP A 243 2.33 4.41 -9.21
CA ASP A 243 3.70 4.65 -8.76
C ASP A 243 3.84 4.43 -7.23
N PHE A 244 2.72 4.22 -6.52
CA PHE A 244 2.64 3.92 -5.08
C PHE A 244 2.19 2.47 -4.77
N GLU A 245 1.98 1.63 -5.79
CA GLU A 245 1.44 0.26 -5.64
C GLU A 245 2.27 -0.58 -4.66
N ASP A 246 3.60 -0.50 -4.75
CA ASP A 246 4.54 -1.28 -3.92
C ASP A 246 4.87 -0.62 -2.57
N HIS A 247 4.08 0.37 -2.13
CA HIS A 247 4.36 1.17 -0.93
C HIS A 247 3.35 1.01 0.21
N GLN A 248 2.40 0.08 0.09
CA GLN A 248 1.36 -0.23 1.09
C GLN A 248 1.89 -0.24 2.53
N GLU A 249 2.86 -1.11 2.82
CA GLU A 249 3.34 -1.31 4.18
C GLU A 249 4.08 -0.10 4.75
N LYS A 250 4.77 0.66 3.89
CA LYS A 250 5.49 1.88 4.30
C LYS A 250 4.50 2.99 4.66
N LEU A 251 3.48 3.19 3.83
CA LEU A 251 2.45 4.23 4.02
C LEU A 251 1.54 3.93 5.21
N ARG A 252 1.18 2.65 5.43
CA ARG A 252 0.43 2.25 6.63
C ARG A 252 1.22 2.47 7.92
N GLU A 253 2.52 2.20 7.93
CA GLU A 253 3.33 2.49 9.13
C GLU A 253 3.50 3.98 9.35
N LEU A 254 3.67 4.76 8.29
CA LEU A 254 3.66 6.21 8.38
C LEU A 254 2.35 6.72 9.01
N HIS A 255 1.18 6.25 8.58
CA HIS A 255 -0.09 6.61 9.22
C HIS A 255 -0.09 6.33 10.73
N ARG A 256 0.35 5.13 11.15
CA ARG A 256 0.33 4.75 12.58
C ARG A 256 1.19 5.70 13.42
N ASP A 257 2.40 5.97 12.97
CA ASP A 257 3.34 6.81 13.71
C ASP A 257 2.92 8.29 13.66
N TYR A 258 2.43 8.76 12.51
CA TYR A 258 1.84 10.08 12.34
C TYR A 258 0.66 10.30 13.30
N THR A 259 -0.35 9.43 13.28
CA THR A 259 -1.56 9.56 14.11
C THR A 259 -1.23 9.50 15.60
N LYS A 260 -0.19 8.75 15.99
CA LYS A 260 0.28 8.72 17.38
C LYS A 260 0.94 10.04 17.76
N LEU A 261 1.86 10.55 16.94
CA LEU A 261 2.64 11.75 17.23
C LEU A 261 1.79 13.03 17.15
N ALA A 262 0.84 13.10 16.21
CA ALA A 262 -0.02 14.26 15.99
C ALA A 262 -0.91 14.58 17.19
N LYS A 263 -1.13 13.63 18.11
CA LYS A 263 -1.88 13.85 19.36
C LYS A 263 -1.13 14.73 20.35
N THR A 264 0.19 14.71 20.31
CA THR A 264 1.05 15.42 21.28
C THR A 264 1.85 16.55 20.62
N ASP A 265 2.26 16.36 19.36
CA ASP A 265 3.06 17.31 18.60
C ASP A 265 2.69 17.23 17.10
N PRO A 266 1.69 18.03 16.66
CA PRO A 266 1.26 18.06 15.26
C PRO A 266 2.37 18.46 14.29
N ASP A 267 3.22 19.42 14.64
CA ASP A 267 4.32 19.86 13.78
C ASP A 267 5.38 18.77 13.61
N ALA A 268 5.73 18.04 14.67
CA ALA A 268 6.62 16.90 14.59
C ALA A 268 6.02 15.77 13.75
N ALA A 269 4.71 15.55 13.83
CA ALA A 269 4.02 14.57 12.99
C ALA A 269 4.10 14.96 11.51
N GLU A 270 3.90 16.23 11.17
CA GLU A 270 4.06 16.73 9.81
C GLU A 270 5.50 16.56 9.30
N ARG A 271 6.53 16.91 10.09
CA ARG A 271 7.93 16.68 9.70
C ARG A 271 8.25 15.19 9.50
N LEU A 272 7.70 14.31 10.33
CA LEU A 272 7.82 12.86 10.19
C LEU A 272 7.18 12.39 8.88
N LYS A 273 5.97 12.88 8.58
CA LYS A 273 5.24 12.58 7.34
C LYS A 273 6.06 12.96 6.12
N GLU A 274 6.57 14.18 6.07
CA GLU A 274 7.36 14.68 4.96
C GLU A 274 8.66 13.87 4.78
N SER A 275 9.41 13.65 5.87
CA SER A 275 10.66 12.88 5.81
C SER A 275 10.46 11.45 5.29
N ARG A 276 9.41 10.77 5.76
CA ARG A 276 9.11 9.40 5.32
C ARG A 276 8.52 9.34 3.93
N LEU A 277 7.70 10.30 3.52
CA LEU A 277 7.18 10.41 2.16
C LEU A 277 8.34 10.60 1.17
N ALA A 278 9.29 11.48 1.47
CA ALA A 278 10.52 11.64 0.68
C ALA A 278 11.28 10.30 0.54
N MET A 279 11.42 9.54 1.63
CA MET A 279 12.07 8.22 1.57
C MET A 279 11.27 7.17 0.78
N VAL A 280 9.93 7.24 0.79
CA VAL A 280 9.06 6.39 -0.04
C VAL A 280 9.32 6.69 -1.52
N VAL A 281 9.35 7.96 -1.91
CA VAL A 281 9.62 8.43 -3.28
C VAL A 281 11.01 8.00 -3.77
N LEU A 282 12.01 8.04 -2.89
CA LEU A 282 13.38 7.56 -3.13
C LEU A 282 13.52 6.03 -3.09
N ASN A 283 12.41 5.31 -2.92
CA ASN A 283 12.30 3.85 -2.89
C ASN A 283 13.18 3.16 -1.82
N TYR A 284 13.25 3.73 -0.61
CA TYR A 284 13.90 3.07 0.52
C TYR A 284 13.10 1.86 1.02
N ALA A 285 13.81 0.85 1.53
CA ALA A 285 13.18 -0.30 2.16
C ALA A 285 12.43 0.10 3.45
N LYS A 286 11.40 -0.67 3.81
CA LYS A 286 10.55 -0.42 4.97
C LYS A 286 11.35 -0.25 6.27
N THR A 287 12.32 -1.12 6.53
CA THR A 287 13.19 -1.06 7.71
C THR A 287 14.00 0.23 7.77
N THR A 288 14.38 0.75 6.61
CA THR A 288 15.13 2.00 6.48
C THR A 288 14.25 3.23 6.71
N VAL A 289 13.02 3.24 6.16
CA VAL A 289 12.05 4.34 6.36
C VAL A 289 11.75 4.57 7.85
N ARG A 290 11.71 3.50 8.65
CA ARG A 290 11.49 3.58 10.10
C ARG A 290 12.55 4.37 10.86
N LEU A 291 13.76 4.50 10.31
CA LEU A 291 14.85 5.25 10.95
C LEU A 291 14.64 6.77 10.89
N ALA A 292 13.74 7.25 10.01
CA ALA A 292 13.35 8.64 9.99
C ALA A 292 12.31 8.91 11.09
N GLU A 293 12.76 9.64 12.11
CA GLU A 293 11.94 10.25 13.15
C GLU A 293 11.65 11.74 12.81
N ALA A 294 10.93 12.45 13.68
CA ALA A 294 10.48 13.82 13.41
C ALA A 294 11.60 14.87 13.31
N ASP A 295 12.79 14.57 13.84
CA ASP A 295 14.00 15.38 13.77
C ASP A 295 14.94 14.95 12.62
N PHE A 296 14.56 13.97 11.80
CA PHE A 296 15.46 13.39 10.79
C PHE A 296 16.05 14.42 9.83
N TYR A 297 15.23 15.38 9.39
CA TYR A 297 15.66 16.47 8.52
C TYR A 297 16.76 17.31 9.16
N THR A 298 16.48 17.91 10.32
CA THR A 298 17.39 18.85 10.99
C THR A 298 18.65 18.15 11.50
N ARG A 299 18.51 16.92 11.98
CA ARG A 299 19.61 16.17 12.58
C ARG A 299 20.55 15.54 11.57
N TYR A 300 20.05 15.09 10.42
CA TYR A 300 20.84 14.28 9.50
C TYR A 300 20.90 14.80 8.06
N LEU A 301 19.88 15.52 7.58
CA LEU A 301 19.81 15.96 6.17
C LEU A 301 20.31 17.38 5.94
N GLU A 302 19.83 18.35 6.73
CA GLU A 302 19.93 19.79 6.44
C GLU A 302 21.34 20.25 6.04
N GLU A 303 22.34 19.95 6.85
CA GLU A 303 23.74 20.34 6.59
C GLU A 303 24.35 19.65 5.37
N ARG A 304 23.80 18.51 4.95
CA ARG A 304 24.32 17.64 3.89
C ARG A 304 23.61 17.81 2.56
N LEU A 305 22.47 18.52 2.53
CA LEU A 305 21.74 18.76 1.30
C LEU A 305 22.61 19.58 0.32
N PRO A 306 22.80 19.11 -0.92
CA PRO A 306 23.47 19.88 -1.96
C PRO A 306 22.61 21.09 -2.35
N SER A 307 23.24 22.11 -2.95
CA SER A 307 22.58 23.38 -3.28
C SER A 307 21.32 23.19 -4.14
N GLU A 308 21.33 22.24 -5.08
CA GLU A 308 20.16 21.96 -5.92
C GLU A 308 18.95 21.35 -5.18
N LEU A 309 19.14 20.83 -3.96
CA LEU A 309 18.09 20.22 -3.14
C LEU A 309 17.74 21.04 -1.91
N ARG A 310 18.43 22.17 -1.67
CA ARG A 310 18.12 23.03 -0.54
C ARG A 310 16.86 23.84 -0.86
N PRO A 311 15.74 23.61 -0.15
CA PRO A 311 14.56 24.43 -0.32
C PRO A 311 14.88 25.87 0.08
N ALA A 312 14.27 26.84 -0.60
CA ALA A 312 14.35 28.23 -0.17
C ALA A 312 13.77 28.37 1.25
N THR A 313 14.41 29.16 2.10
CA THR A 313 13.94 29.43 3.47
C THR A 313 12.50 29.92 3.43
N GLN A 314 11.59 29.19 4.07
CA GLN A 314 10.17 29.56 4.12
C GLN A 314 9.82 30.15 5.48
N GLU A 315 9.36 31.40 5.51
CA GLU A 315 8.83 32.04 6.70
C GLU A 315 7.40 31.54 7.00
N SER A 316 7.05 31.41 8.28
CA SER A 316 5.66 31.15 8.71
C SER A 316 4.88 32.46 8.71
N ALA A 317 3.76 32.51 8.00
CA ALA A 317 2.87 33.67 7.93
C ALA A 317 1.42 33.21 8.04
N ALA A 318 0.67 33.78 8.98
CA ALA A 318 -0.69 33.37 9.28
C ALA A 318 -1.59 33.38 8.02
N VAL A 319 -2.42 32.35 7.84
CA VAL A 319 -3.19 32.13 6.60
C VAL A 319 -4.67 32.44 6.84
N ASP A 320 -5.25 33.28 5.98
CA ASP A 320 -6.68 33.56 5.94
C ASP A 320 -7.43 32.36 5.35
N ILE A 321 -8.53 31.93 5.99
CA ILE A 321 -9.40 30.90 5.41
C ILE A 321 -10.31 31.53 4.34
N PRO A 322 -10.24 31.09 3.07
CA PRO A 322 -11.13 31.59 2.03
C PRO A 322 -12.61 31.36 2.41
N GLY A 323 -13.40 32.43 2.44
CA GLY A 323 -14.84 32.37 2.76
C GLY A 323 -15.19 32.57 4.25
N LEU A 324 -14.21 32.82 5.12
CA LEU A 324 -14.42 33.22 6.52
C LEU A 324 -13.65 34.50 6.82
N ASP A 325 -14.30 35.65 6.64
CA ASP A 325 -13.69 36.96 6.89
C ASP A 325 -13.21 37.07 8.35
N GLY A 326 -11.92 37.33 8.53
CA GLY A 326 -11.30 37.56 9.84
C GLY A 326 -10.90 36.30 10.61
N VAL A 327 -11.04 35.09 10.05
CA VAL A 327 -10.54 33.86 10.68
C VAL A 327 -9.17 33.51 10.11
N VAL A 328 -8.15 33.67 10.96
CA VAL A 328 -6.76 33.37 10.65
C VAL A 328 -6.33 32.12 11.40
N VAL A 329 -5.74 31.16 10.70
CA VAL A 329 -5.20 29.93 11.30
C VAL A 329 -3.68 30.04 11.40
N PRO A 330 -3.07 29.54 12.51
CA PRO A 330 -1.62 29.41 12.57
C PRO A 330 -1.12 28.61 11.38
N ASP A 331 -0.18 29.20 10.65
CA ASP A 331 0.48 28.57 9.53
C ASP A 331 1.45 27.50 10.01
N ALA A 332 1.83 26.59 9.10
CA ALA A 332 2.83 25.59 9.38
C ALA A 332 4.17 26.25 9.77
N THR A 333 4.85 25.65 10.76
CA THR A 333 6.18 26.13 11.16
C THR A 333 7.17 26.12 10.01
N ALA A 334 8.16 27.03 10.04
CA ALA A 334 9.22 27.10 9.03
C ALA A 334 9.91 25.74 8.79
N ALA A 335 10.10 24.94 9.86
CA ALA A 335 10.66 23.60 9.76
C ALA A 335 9.77 22.62 8.98
N VAL A 336 8.44 22.65 9.19
CA VAL A 336 7.48 21.83 8.43
C VAL A 336 7.48 22.26 6.97
N LYS A 337 7.42 23.56 6.69
CA LYS A 337 7.46 24.08 5.31
C LYS A 337 8.74 23.70 4.57
N THR A 338 9.88 23.78 5.24
CA THR A 338 11.19 23.40 4.70
C THR A 338 11.22 21.91 4.35
N ALA A 339 10.77 21.04 5.27
CA ALA A 339 10.69 19.60 5.00
C ALA A 339 9.72 19.29 3.84
N ARG A 340 8.57 19.95 3.80
CA ARG A 340 7.57 19.82 2.74
C ARG A 340 8.12 20.24 1.37
N ALA A 341 8.83 21.36 1.30
CA ALA A 341 9.43 21.86 0.06
C ALA A 341 10.51 20.91 -0.48
N LEU A 342 11.31 20.28 0.37
CA LEU A 342 12.21 19.22 -0.06
C LEU A 342 11.43 18.03 -0.63
N THR A 343 10.39 17.56 0.05
CA THR A 343 9.54 16.46 -0.44
C THR A 343 8.90 16.81 -1.79
N ASP A 344 8.41 18.03 -1.96
CA ASP A 344 7.82 18.52 -3.22
C ASP A 344 8.82 18.46 -4.37
N ALA A 345 10.05 18.95 -4.14
CA ALA A 345 11.12 18.87 -5.13
C ALA A 345 11.42 17.41 -5.53
N LEU A 346 11.43 16.48 -4.57
CA LEU A 346 11.65 15.06 -4.83
C LEU A 346 10.47 14.41 -5.57
N LEU A 347 9.23 14.77 -5.23
CA LEU A 347 8.02 14.31 -5.93
C LEU A 347 8.03 14.77 -7.40
N GLN A 348 8.31 16.04 -7.65
CA GLN A 348 8.38 16.63 -9.00
C GLN A 348 9.53 16.05 -9.83
N ALA A 349 10.69 15.84 -9.21
CA ALA A 349 11.83 15.21 -9.86
C ALA A 349 11.53 13.74 -10.18
N LYS A 350 10.87 13.01 -9.28
CA LYS A 350 10.45 11.63 -9.53
C LYS A 350 9.46 11.56 -10.69
N ALA A 351 8.46 12.45 -10.72
CA ALA A 351 7.51 12.56 -11.81
C ALA A 351 8.21 12.81 -13.16
N SER A 352 9.17 13.73 -13.18
CA SER A 352 9.93 14.08 -14.38
C SER A 352 10.83 12.93 -14.86
N ALA A 353 11.49 12.24 -13.93
CA ALA A 353 12.31 11.06 -14.22
C ALA A 353 11.49 9.89 -14.80
N GLN A 354 10.21 9.78 -14.43
CA GLN A 354 9.30 8.74 -14.89
C GLN A 354 8.42 9.16 -16.08
N ALA A 355 8.61 10.37 -16.61
CA ALA A 355 7.77 10.91 -17.67
C ALA A 355 7.94 10.20 -19.03
N GLY A 356 9.01 9.40 -19.20
CA GLY A 356 9.30 8.68 -20.45
C GLY A 356 9.41 9.64 -21.63
N ASP A 357 8.80 9.28 -22.77
CA ASP A 357 8.82 10.07 -24.01
C ASP A 357 8.05 11.41 -23.92
N LYS A 358 7.41 11.71 -22.78
CA LYS A 358 6.67 12.97 -22.59
C LYS A 358 7.59 14.16 -22.34
N LEU A 359 8.85 13.93 -21.97
CA LEU A 359 9.85 14.97 -21.77
C LEU A 359 11.07 14.72 -22.66
N ASP A 360 11.83 15.78 -22.94
CA ASP A 360 13.11 15.63 -23.60
C ASP A 360 14.09 14.82 -22.73
N ALA A 361 15.03 14.13 -23.39
CA ALA A 361 15.98 13.26 -22.71
C ALA A 361 16.88 14.02 -21.71
N ALA A 362 17.13 15.31 -21.92
CA ALA A 362 17.97 16.12 -21.04
C ALA A 362 17.27 16.42 -19.71
N ALA A 363 15.98 16.75 -19.75
CA ALA A 363 15.13 16.99 -18.60
C ALA A 363 14.95 15.73 -17.76
N VAL A 364 14.71 14.57 -18.40
CA VAL A 364 14.66 13.27 -17.71
C VAL A 364 16.00 12.97 -17.04
N THR A 365 17.12 13.16 -17.76
CA THR A 365 18.47 12.92 -17.22
C THR A 365 18.79 13.83 -16.04
N SER A 366 18.40 15.10 -16.09
CA SER A 366 18.57 16.06 -15.00
C SER A 366 17.76 15.67 -13.77
N ALA A 367 16.50 15.28 -13.95
CA ALA A 367 15.64 14.80 -12.88
C ALA A 367 16.20 13.52 -12.23
N ASP A 368 16.68 12.56 -13.04
CA ASP A 368 17.36 11.36 -12.55
C ASP A 368 18.64 11.68 -11.76
N ALA A 369 19.42 12.67 -12.22
CA ALA A 369 20.62 13.11 -11.51
C ALA A 369 20.26 13.72 -10.14
N LEU A 370 19.20 14.51 -10.06
CA LEU A 370 18.71 15.09 -8.81
C LEU A 370 18.20 14.00 -7.85
N ILE A 371 17.46 13.00 -8.33
CA ILE A 371 17.05 11.83 -7.52
C ILE A 371 18.27 11.03 -7.02
N LYS A 372 19.28 10.82 -7.85
CA LYS A 372 20.54 10.16 -7.44
C LYS A 372 21.30 10.98 -6.40
N SER A 373 21.37 12.30 -6.55
CA SER A 373 21.99 13.24 -5.61
C SER A 373 21.27 13.19 -4.25
N ALA A 374 19.93 13.21 -4.26
CA ALA A 374 19.10 13.07 -3.09
C ALA A 374 19.32 11.72 -2.40
N ARG A 375 19.32 10.62 -3.17
CA ARG A 375 19.54 9.28 -2.65
C ARG A 375 20.89 9.16 -1.95
N LYS A 376 21.97 9.66 -2.55
CA LYS A 376 23.31 9.69 -1.94
C LYS A 376 23.32 10.45 -0.60
N THR A 377 22.61 11.57 -0.52
CA THR A 377 22.50 12.37 0.70
C THR A 377 21.72 11.62 1.78
N PHE A 378 20.58 11.04 1.42
CA PHE A 378 19.75 10.25 2.33
C PHE A 378 20.46 8.96 2.80
N ASP A 379 21.27 8.31 1.96
CA ASP A 379 22.03 7.12 2.34
C ASP A 379 22.99 7.43 3.51
N ALA A 380 23.66 8.59 3.46
CA ALA A 380 24.51 9.06 4.55
C ALA A 380 23.68 9.38 5.81
N ALA A 381 22.55 10.08 5.66
CA ALA A 381 21.65 10.44 6.75
C ALA A 381 21.10 9.20 7.47
N VAL A 382 20.57 8.26 6.71
CA VAL A 382 20.07 6.97 7.19
C VAL A 382 21.14 6.16 7.90
N LYS A 383 22.37 6.12 7.39
CA LYS A 383 23.48 5.40 8.03
C LYS A 383 23.74 5.95 9.44
N MET A 384 23.73 7.27 9.60
CA MET A 384 23.90 7.91 10.91
C MET A 384 22.69 7.69 11.80
N ALA A 385 21.46 7.81 11.28
CA ALA A 385 20.24 7.52 12.03
C ALA A 385 20.21 6.06 12.52
N GLY A 386 20.63 5.11 11.68
CA GLY A 386 20.77 3.70 12.05
C GLY A 386 21.83 3.45 13.12
N ALA A 387 23.00 4.09 13.01
CA ALA A 387 24.04 4.01 14.03
C ALA A 387 23.56 4.61 15.37
N ASN A 388 22.84 5.73 15.32
CA ASN A 388 22.26 6.35 16.50
C ASN A 388 21.16 5.49 17.14
N ALA A 389 20.27 4.90 16.33
CA ALA A 389 19.23 3.99 16.81
C ALA A 389 19.83 2.73 17.46
N GLU A 390 20.89 2.17 16.88
CA GLU A 390 21.61 1.03 17.46
C GLU A 390 22.32 1.42 18.77
N LEU A 391 22.91 2.61 18.84
CA LEU A 391 23.50 3.15 20.07
C LEU A 391 22.45 3.35 21.16
N HIS A 392 21.29 3.96 20.85
CA HIS A 392 20.19 4.08 21.78
C HIS A 392 19.67 2.72 22.23
N LYS A 393 19.50 1.77 21.32
CA LYS A 393 19.11 0.40 21.65
C LYS A 393 20.08 -0.25 22.62
N ARG A 394 21.39 -0.09 22.39
CA ARG A 394 22.44 -0.58 23.31
C ARG A 394 22.36 0.09 24.67
N HIS A 395 22.14 1.40 24.72
CA HIS A 395 22.01 2.14 25.98
C HIS A 395 20.78 1.70 26.78
N VAL A 396 19.63 1.57 26.13
CA VAL A 396 18.38 1.10 26.76
C VAL A 396 18.47 -0.38 27.17
N ALA A 397 19.27 -1.20 26.47
CA ALA A 397 19.48 -2.60 26.82
C ALA A 397 20.38 -2.82 28.05
N VAL A 398 21.11 -1.79 28.53
CA VAL A 398 22.04 -1.95 29.66
C VAL A 398 21.32 -2.47 30.92
N PRO A 399 20.19 -1.89 31.38
CA PRO A 399 19.46 -2.42 32.53
C PRO A 399 18.79 -3.77 32.23
N ALA A 400 18.22 -3.94 31.03
CA ALA A 400 17.53 -5.19 30.66
C ALA A 400 18.45 -6.43 30.70
N ARG A 401 19.73 -6.27 30.34
CA ARG A 401 20.72 -7.35 30.44
C ARG A 401 20.93 -7.86 31.87
N LEU A 402 20.73 -7.02 32.88
CA LEU A 402 20.80 -7.46 34.28
C LEU A 402 19.55 -8.25 34.68
N THR A 403 18.39 -7.88 34.14
CA THR A 403 17.15 -8.66 34.31
C THR A 403 17.30 -10.04 33.66
N ASP A 404 17.78 -10.11 32.41
CA ASP A 404 18.01 -11.39 31.71
C ASP A 404 19.02 -12.27 32.47
N ALA A 405 20.10 -11.68 32.99
CA ALA A 405 21.09 -12.41 33.79
C ALA A 405 20.49 -12.94 35.11
N ALA A 406 19.62 -12.16 35.77
CA ALA A 406 18.91 -12.60 36.97
C ALA A 406 17.98 -13.78 36.67
N ASP A 407 17.26 -13.76 35.54
CA ASP A 407 16.39 -14.86 35.12
C ASP A 407 17.17 -16.15 34.88
N HIS A 408 18.35 -16.06 34.24
CA HIS A 408 19.23 -17.22 34.07
C HIS A 408 19.77 -17.77 35.41
N VAL A 409 20.12 -16.89 36.37
CA VAL A 409 20.56 -17.32 37.71
C VAL A 409 19.40 -17.98 38.47
N ASN A 410 18.19 -17.44 38.37
CA ASN A 410 16.99 -18.03 38.99
C ASN A 410 16.67 -19.40 38.41
N GLN A 411 16.73 -19.55 37.08
CA GLN A 411 16.54 -20.83 36.41
C GLN A 411 17.61 -21.84 36.84
N CYS A 412 18.88 -21.42 36.88
CA CYS A 412 19.98 -22.25 37.37
C CYS A 412 19.73 -22.74 38.80
N ALA A 413 19.25 -21.87 39.69
CA ALA A 413 18.94 -22.24 41.07
C ALA A 413 17.81 -23.28 41.16
N ALA A 414 16.79 -23.16 40.30
CA ALA A 414 15.68 -24.12 40.23
C ALA A 414 16.15 -25.50 39.72
N GLU A 415 16.98 -25.53 38.69
CA GLU A 415 17.47 -26.77 38.06
C GLU A 415 18.60 -27.45 38.86
N PHE A 416 19.33 -26.70 39.69
CA PHE A 416 20.46 -27.20 40.48
C PHE A 416 20.09 -28.40 41.36
N ALA A 417 18.93 -28.33 42.05
CA ALA A 417 18.46 -29.40 42.92
C ALA A 417 18.17 -30.70 42.14
N GLU A 418 17.62 -30.58 40.93
CA GLU A 418 17.33 -31.71 40.06
C GLU A 418 18.61 -32.34 39.48
N ALA A 419 19.55 -31.51 38.99
CA ALA A 419 20.84 -31.96 38.49
C ALA A 419 21.64 -32.70 39.56
N ARG A 420 21.63 -32.18 40.80
CA ARG A 420 22.24 -32.84 41.97
C ARG A 420 21.56 -34.16 42.30
N ALA A 421 20.23 -34.21 42.35
CA ALA A 421 19.48 -35.43 42.65
C ALA A 421 19.76 -36.56 41.65
N LYS A 422 19.98 -36.21 40.37
CA LYS A 422 20.34 -37.14 39.29
C LYS A 422 21.83 -37.48 39.21
N ARG A 423 22.68 -36.92 40.09
CA ARG A 423 24.16 -37.02 40.02
C ARG A 423 24.73 -36.61 38.66
N ALA A 424 24.09 -35.64 38.02
CA ALA A 424 24.47 -35.12 36.70
C ALA A 424 25.14 -33.74 36.78
N LEU A 425 25.37 -33.23 38.00
CA LEU A 425 26.06 -31.97 38.24
C LEU A 425 27.58 -32.20 38.21
N ASP A 426 28.26 -31.47 37.33
CA ASP A 426 29.72 -31.31 37.35
C ASP A 426 30.05 -30.14 38.28
N GLU A 427 30.56 -30.46 39.47
CA GLU A 427 30.79 -29.48 40.54
C GLU A 427 31.95 -28.52 40.20
N ASP A 428 32.99 -29.02 39.53
CA ASP A 428 34.15 -28.21 39.13
C ASP A 428 33.77 -27.22 38.02
N ALA A 429 33.02 -27.68 37.01
CA ALA A 429 32.53 -26.80 35.94
C ALA A 429 31.53 -25.75 36.46
N PHE A 430 30.74 -26.08 37.49
CA PHE A 430 29.84 -25.14 38.14
C PHE A 430 30.60 -24.06 38.92
N ASP A 431 31.66 -24.43 39.65
CA ASP A 431 32.51 -23.47 40.37
C ASP A 431 33.21 -22.50 39.40
N ASP A 432 33.79 -23.00 38.31
CA ASP A 432 34.40 -22.17 37.25
C ASP A 432 33.40 -21.16 36.65
N ALA A 433 32.15 -21.59 36.45
CA ALA A 433 31.08 -20.72 35.98
C ALA A 433 30.74 -19.61 37.00
N LEU A 434 30.70 -19.93 38.30
CA LEU A 434 30.50 -18.94 39.37
C LEU A 434 31.65 -17.93 39.46
N LEU A 435 32.90 -18.37 39.30
CA LEU A 435 34.06 -17.48 39.25
C LEU A 435 33.98 -16.52 38.05
N THR A 436 33.52 -17.02 36.90
CA THR A 436 33.30 -16.19 35.70
C THR A 436 32.20 -15.16 35.92
N LEU A 437 31.10 -15.53 36.59
CA LEU A 437 30.02 -14.62 36.96
C LEU A 437 30.52 -13.55 37.95
N LYS A 438 31.27 -13.94 38.99
CA LYS A 438 31.89 -13.02 39.95
C LYS A 438 32.79 -11.99 39.25
N ALA A 439 33.66 -12.45 38.36
CA ALA A 439 34.55 -11.57 37.59
C ALA A 439 33.77 -10.59 36.70
N SER A 440 32.65 -11.02 36.12
CA SER A 440 31.77 -10.19 35.30
C SER A 440 31.07 -9.11 36.13
N LEU A 441 30.56 -9.46 37.31
CA LEU A 441 29.95 -8.51 38.26
C LEU A 441 30.98 -7.49 38.76
N ALA A 442 32.21 -7.90 39.07
CA ALA A 442 33.28 -6.99 39.50
C ALA A 442 33.65 -5.97 38.41
N ARG A 443 33.70 -6.40 37.14
CA ARG A 443 33.90 -5.49 36.00
C ARG A 443 32.78 -4.46 35.88
N LEU A 444 31.54 -4.90 36.07
CA LEU A 444 30.37 -4.01 36.05
C LEU A 444 30.41 -3.01 37.22
N ALA A 445 30.70 -3.48 38.43
CA ALA A 445 30.83 -2.66 39.63
C ALA A 445 31.87 -1.55 39.46
N LYS A 446 33.03 -1.86 38.85
CA LYS A 446 34.07 -0.86 38.54
C LYS A 446 33.56 0.26 37.62
N GLN A 447 32.70 -0.05 36.65
CA GLN A 447 32.11 0.97 35.77
C GLN A 447 31.03 1.77 36.51
N ALA A 448 30.16 1.09 37.28
CA ALA A 448 29.11 1.75 38.04
C ALA A 448 29.67 2.72 39.09
N GLY A 449 30.72 2.32 39.82
CA GLY A 449 31.37 3.14 40.84
C GLY A 449 32.11 4.37 40.31
N ARG A 450 32.40 4.43 39.00
CA ARG A 450 32.94 5.63 38.34
C ARG A 450 31.85 6.63 37.93
N THR A 451 30.63 6.13 37.74
CA THR A 451 29.52 6.91 37.17
C THR A 451 28.60 7.47 38.25
N PHE A 452 28.31 6.70 39.30
CA PHE A 452 27.37 7.09 40.34
C PHE A 452 28.10 7.61 41.59
N SER A 453 28.14 8.93 41.77
CA SER A 453 28.71 9.59 42.97
C SER A 453 27.81 9.44 44.21
N SER A 454 26.53 9.15 44.02
CA SER A 454 25.56 8.81 45.07
C SER A 454 24.76 7.59 44.62
N PRO A 455 25.25 6.36 44.88
CA PRO A 455 24.63 5.14 44.39
C PRO A 455 23.30 4.87 45.10
N GLY A 456 22.27 4.49 44.34
CA GLY A 456 21.05 3.89 44.90
C GLY A 456 21.27 2.44 45.33
N ASP A 457 20.28 1.84 46.00
CA ASP A 457 20.40 0.55 46.70
C ASP A 457 21.03 -0.57 45.87
N GLY A 458 20.61 -0.75 44.62
CA GLY A 458 21.14 -1.81 43.74
C GLY A 458 22.62 -1.61 43.37
N VAL A 459 23.05 -0.36 43.13
CA VAL A 459 24.45 -0.05 42.83
C VAL A 459 25.30 -0.15 44.09
N ALA A 460 24.77 0.30 45.23
CA ALA A 460 25.44 0.15 46.53
C ALA A 460 25.68 -1.34 46.85
N TRP A 461 24.65 -2.18 46.71
CA TRP A 461 24.77 -3.63 46.85
C TRP A 461 25.82 -4.22 45.90
N LEU A 462 25.80 -3.86 44.61
CA LEU A 462 26.77 -4.38 43.64
C LEU A 462 28.21 -3.99 44.00
N LEU A 463 28.43 -2.75 44.43
CA LEU A 463 29.74 -2.26 44.85
C LEU A 463 30.24 -2.98 46.11
N ASP A 464 29.35 -3.23 47.07
CA ASP A 464 29.71 -3.93 48.31
C ASP A 464 29.89 -5.44 48.08
N ALA A 465 29.03 -6.09 47.30
CA ALA A 465 29.13 -7.52 46.96
C ALA A 465 30.37 -7.86 46.11
N THR A 466 31.02 -6.85 45.53
CA THR A 466 32.26 -7.01 44.75
C THR A 466 33.48 -6.39 45.44
N ARG A 467 33.29 -5.72 46.59
CA ARG A 467 34.35 -5.43 47.54
C ARG A 467 34.60 -6.72 48.31
N GLU A 468 35.83 -7.20 48.30
CA GLU A 468 36.27 -8.45 48.93
C GLU A 468 35.98 -9.71 48.09
N GLY A 469 36.87 -9.89 47.13
CA GLY A 469 37.22 -11.14 46.47
C GLY A 469 38.69 -11.10 46.12
#